data_AF-W1XA79-F1
#
_entry.id   AF-W1XA79-F1
#
_cell.length_a   1.000
_cell.length_b   1.000
_cell.length_c   1.000
_cell.angle_alpha   90.00
_cell.angle_beta   90.00
_cell.angle_gamma   90.00
#
_symmetry.space_group_name_H-M   'P 1'
#
loop_
_entity.id
_entity.type
_entity.pdbx_description
1 polymer ?
#
loop_
_entity_poly.entity_id
_entity_poly.type
_entity_poly.pdbx_seq_one_letter_code
_entity_poly.pdbx_strand_id
1 'polypeptide(L)'
;GATHEAKDLEYLNSSVKIVNPIMGVKFWDESVKIPAEEVTVRFEQGHPVALNGKTFSDDVEMMLEANRIGGRHGLGMSDQIENRIIEAKSRGIYEAPGMALLHIAYERLLTGIHNEDTIEQYHAHGRQLGRLLYQGRWFDSQALMLRDSLQRWV
;
A
#
# COMPACT_ATOMS: atom_id res chain seq x y z
N GLY A 1 -8.11 -2.14 0.23
CA GLY A 1 -7.34 -3.14 0.97
C GLY A 1 -8.26 -3.92 1.88
N ALA A 2 -7.77 -5.00 2.47
CA ALA A 2 -8.47 -5.79 3.49
C ALA A 2 -7.59 -5.95 4.74
N THR A 3 -8.23 -6.13 5.90
CA THR A 3 -7.56 -6.31 7.19
C THR A 3 -8.19 -7.49 7.93
N HIS A 4 -7.37 -8.42 8.38
CA HIS A 4 -7.78 -9.60 9.15
C HIS A 4 -7.14 -9.52 10.54
N GLU A 5 -7.96 -9.50 11.59
CA GLU A 5 -7.49 -9.37 12.98
C GLU A 5 -8.40 -10.14 13.94
N ALA A 6 -8.03 -10.12 15.23
CA ALA A 6 -8.72 -10.78 16.33
C ALA A 6 -8.72 -12.33 16.27
N LYS A 7 -9.35 -12.96 17.27
CA LYS A 7 -9.47 -14.43 17.40
C LYS A 7 -8.08 -15.09 17.37
N ASP A 8 -7.90 -16.11 16.54
CA ASP A 8 -6.65 -16.86 16.45
C ASP A 8 -5.45 -16.02 16.01
N LEU A 9 -5.67 -14.87 15.35
CA LEU A 9 -4.60 -13.96 14.95
C LEU A 9 -4.03 -13.14 16.12
N GLU A 10 -4.68 -13.08 17.27
CA GLU A 10 -4.11 -12.42 18.47
C GLU A 10 -2.86 -13.13 18.98
N TYR A 11 -2.74 -14.44 18.76
CA TYR A 11 -1.60 -15.22 19.18
C TYR A 11 -0.46 -15.13 18.16
N LEU A 12 0.72 -14.66 18.60
CA LEU A 12 1.88 -14.44 17.71
C LEU A 12 2.51 -15.73 17.16
N ASN A 13 2.15 -16.90 17.69
CA ASN A 13 2.52 -18.19 17.12
C ASN A 13 1.58 -18.64 15.98
N SER A 14 0.46 -17.95 15.77
CA SER A 14 -0.34 -18.04 14.54
C SER A 14 0.35 -17.30 13.39
N SER A 15 0.07 -17.71 12.16
CA SER A 15 0.73 -17.19 10.95
C SER A 15 -0.29 -16.70 9.93
N VAL A 16 0.14 -15.85 8.98
CA VAL A 16 -0.61 -15.50 7.76
C VAL A 16 -1.26 -16.72 7.07
N LYS A 17 -0.69 -17.91 7.24
CA LYS A 17 -1.19 -19.17 6.67
C LYS A 17 -2.61 -19.57 7.09
N ILE A 18 -3.12 -19.06 8.21
CA ILE A 18 -4.51 -19.33 8.64
C ILE A 18 -5.53 -18.43 7.93
N VAL A 19 -5.07 -17.38 7.25
CA VAL A 19 -5.92 -16.44 6.52
C VAL A 19 -6.31 -17.04 5.16
N ASN A 20 -7.55 -16.80 4.75
CA ASN A 20 -7.99 -16.99 3.38
C ASN A 20 -8.08 -15.62 2.71
N PRO A 21 -7.08 -15.20 1.90
CA PRO A 21 -7.04 -13.88 1.29
C PRO A 21 -8.29 -13.60 0.45
N ILE A 22 -8.75 -12.35 0.45
CA ILE A 22 -9.95 -11.93 -0.30
C ILE A 22 -9.64 -10.97 -1.45
N MET A 23 -8.39 -10.50 -1.56
CA MET A 23 -7.93 -9.64 -2.65
C MET A 23 -6.82 -10.28 -3.50
N GLY A 24 -6.40 -11.52 -3.19
CA GLY A 24 -5.36 -12.22 -3.92
C GLY A 24 -5.30 -13.72 -3.63
N VAL A 25 -4.20 -14.36 -4.04
CA VAL A 25 -3.97 -15.79 -3.86
C VAL A 25 -3.14 -16.10 -2.60
N LYS A 26 -3.22 -17.35 -2.12
CA LYS A 26 -2.36 -17.87 -1.03
C LYS A 26 -0.95 -18.16 -1.56
N PHE A 27 -0.14 -17.11 -1.75
CA PHE A 27 1.19 -17.23 -2.34
C PHE A 27 2.17 -18.14 -1.57
N TRP A 28 1.87 -18.44 -0.31
CA TRP A 28 2.65 -19.37 0.53
C TRP A 28 2.27 -20.84 0.37
N ASP A 29 1.19 -21.14 -0.35
CA ASP A 29 0.73 -22.50 -0.61
C ASP A 29 1.38 -23.02 -1.90
N GLU A 30 2.24 -24.04 -1.78
CA GLU A 30 3.02 -24.61 -2.89
C GLU A 30 2.15 -25.24 -3.99
N SER A 31 0.88 -25.55 -3.68
CA SER A 31 -0.08 -26.05 -4.67
C SER A 31 -0.58 -24.94 -5.60
N VAL A 32 -0.53 -23.67 -5.16
CA VAL A 32 -0.93 -22.51 -5.96
C VAL A 32 0.17 -22.19 -6.97
N LYS A 33 -0.17 -22.32 -8.26
CA LYS A 33 0.75 -21.97 -9.35
C LYS A 33 0.67 -20.48 -9.66
N ILE A 34 1.80 -19.79 -9.50
CA ILE A 34 1.94 -18.35 -9.76
C ILE A 34 3.03 -18.19 -10.83
N PRO A 35 2.68 -18.09 -12.13
CA PRO A 35 3.66 -17.82 -13.17
C PRO A 35 4.20 -16.39 -13.00
N ALA A 36 5.47 -16.17 -13.34
CA ALA A 36 6.03 -14.82 -13.38
C ALA A 36 5.27 -13.96 -14.41
N GLU A 37 5.09 -12.68 -14.10
CA GLU A 37 4.35 -11.72 -14.93
C GLU A 37 5.15 -10.41 -15.02
N GLU A 38 5.38 -9.93 -16.23
CA GLU A 38 5.94 -8.59 -16.44
C GLU A 38 4.83 -7.55 -16.41
N VAL A 39 5.05 -6.46 -15.65
CA VAL A 39 4.08 -5.39 -15.48
C VAL A 39 4.77 -4.06 -15.70
N THR A 40 4.14 -3.18 -16.48
CA THR A 40 4.55 -1.79 -16.62
C THR A 40 3.50 -0.87 -16.01
N VAL A 41 3.95 0.11 -15.23
CA VAL A 41 3.11 1.12 -14.58
C VAL A 41 3.59 2.48 -15.03
N ARG A 42 2.68 3.33 -15.48
CA ARG A 42 3.00 4.68 -15.97
C ARG A 42 2.27 5.74 -15.15
N PHE A 43 3.02 6.74 -14.73
CA PHE A 43 2.54 7.90 -14.01
C PHE A 43 2.66 9.17 -14.87
N GLU A 44 1.76 10.12 -14.64
CA GLU A 44 1.84 11.50 -15.13
C GLU A 44 1.60 12.43 -13.93
N GLN A 45 2.56 13.31 -13.64
CA GLN A 45 2.47 14.28 -12.53
C GLN A 45 2.04 13.64 -11.19
N GLY A 46 2.63 12.49 -10.84
CA GLY A 46 2.32 11.77 -9.61
C GLY A 46 1.03 10.93 -9.66
N HIS A 47 0.22 11.03 -10.72
CA HIS A 47 -0.99 10.24 -10.89
C HIS A 47 -0.73 9.01 -11.78
N PRO A 48 -1.10 7.79 -11.35
CA PRO A 48 -1.03 6.60 -12.18
C PRO A 48 -2.09 6.65 -13.28
N VAL A 49 -1.67 6.56 -14.55
CA VAL A 49 -2.57 6.74 -15.71
C VAL A 49 -2.66 5.51 -16.60
N ALA A 50 -1.69 4.58 -16.55
CA ALA A 50 -1.70 3.38 -17.38
C ALA A 50 -1.02 2.17 -16.73
N LEU A 51 -1.54 1.00 -17.09
CA LEU A 51 -0.99 -0.32 -16.75
C LEU A 51 -0.85 -1.14 -18.03
N ASN A 52 0.33 -1.71 -18.29
CA ASN A 52 0.59 -2.54 -19.47
C ASN A 52 0.21 -1.86 -20.81
N GLY A 53 0.55 -0.56 -20.92
CA GLY A 53 0.25 0.26 -22.09
C GLY A 53 -1.22 0.68 -22.24
N LYS A 54 -2.14 0.15 -21.43
CA LYS A 54 -3.55 0.56 -21.41
C LYS A 54 -3.73 1.78 -20.51
N THR A 55 -4.18 2.89 -21.10
CA THR A 55 -4.55 4.11 -20.37
C THR A 55 -5.94 3.97 -19.75
N PHE A 56 -6.11 4.50 -18.55
CA PHE A 56 -7.38 4.53 -17.82
C PHE A 56 -7.84 5.99 -17.67
N SER A 57 -9.10 6.25 -18.00
CA SER A 57 -9.75 7.54 -17.75
C SER A 57 -10.51 7.58 -16.42
N ASP A 58 -10.65 6.45 -15.76
CA ASP A 58 -11.30 6.29 -14.47
C ASP A 58 -10.34 5.66 -13.46
N ASP A 59 -10.10 6.37 -12.37
CA ASP A 59 -9.18 5.98 -11.31
C ASP A 59 -9.65 4.70 -10.61
N VAL A 60 -10.98 4.49 -10.53
CA VAL A 60 -11.55 3.30 -9.90
C VAL A 60 -11.21 2.06 -10.73
N GLU A 61 -11.47 2.07 -12.04
CA GLU A 61 -11.08 0.97 -12.93
C GLU A 61 -9.57 0.73 -12.95
N MET A 62 -8.75 1.79 -12.90
CA MET A 62 -7.29 1.66 -12.79
C MET A 62 -6.89 0.93 -11.51
N MET A 63 -7.45 1.34 -10.36
CA MET A 63 -7.18 0.71 -9.06
C MET A 63 -7.69 -0.74 -9.01
N LEU A 64 -8.85 -1.02 -9.61
CA LEU A 64 -9.36 -2.38 -9.72
C LEU A 64 -8.44 -3.26 -10.55
N GLU A 65 -7.90 -2.75 -11.66
CA GLU A 65 -6.93 -3.50 -12.45
C GLU A 65 -5.60 -3.71 -11.71
N ALA A 66 -5.08 -2.68 -11.04
CA ALA A 66 -3.89 -2.84 -10.19
C ALA A 66 -4.10 -3.89 -9.08
N ASN A 67 -5.30 -3.95 -8.48
CA ASN A 67 -5.65 -5.00 -7.51
C ASN A 67 -5.67 -6.39 -8.16
N ARG A 68 -6.21 -6.54 -9.37
CA ARG A 68 -6.19 -7.83 -10.09
C ARG A 68 -4.76 -8.27 -10.39
N ILE A 69 -3.90 -7.36 -10.85
CA ILE A 69 -2.48 -7.63 -11.14
C ILE A 69 -1.77 -8.07 -9.86
N GLY A 70 -1.73 -7.24 -8.82
CA GLY A 70 -1.03 -7.59 -7.58
C GLY A 70 -1.63 -8.82 -6.87
N GLY A 71 -2.95 -9.00 -6.97
CA GLY A 71 -3.68 -10.09 -6.35
C GLY A 71 -3.31 -11.47 -6.90
N ARG A 72 -2.99 -11.59 -8.19
CA ARG A 72 -2.49 -12.83 -8.81
C ARG A 72 -1.21 -13.35 -8.16
N HIS A 73 -0.44 -12.47 -7.53
CA HIS A 73 0.87 -12.77 -6.94
C HIS A 73 0.88 -12.67 -5.41
N GLY A 74 -0.25 -12.31 -4.78
CA GLY A 74 -0.31 -12.08 -3.34
C GLY A 74 0.53 -10.87 -2.87
N LEU A 75 0.83 -9.94 -3.78
CA LEU A 75 1.66 -8.77 -3.51
C LEU A 75 1.03 -7.88 -2.41
N GLY A 76 1.86 -7.28 -1.56
CA GLY A 76 1.40 -6.29 -0.58
C GLY A 76 0.72 -6.88 0.66
N MET A 77 0.80 -8.20 0.87
CA MET A 77 0.43 -8.78 2.15
C MET A 77 1.47 -8.48 3.23
N SER A 78 1.03 -8.15 4.45
CA SER A 78 1.93 -7.96 5.58
C SER A 78 1.29 -8.38 6.91
N ASP A 79 2.13 -8.66 7.91
CA ASP A 79 1.77 -8.98 9.30
C ASP A 79 2.36 -7.90 10.20
N GLN A 80 1.51 -7.16 10.92
CA GLN A 80 1.94 -6.00 11.70
C GLN A 80 1.43 -6.08 13.12
N ILE A 81 2.29 -5.73 14.08
CA ILE A 81 1.88 -5.30 15.42
C ILE A 81 1.85 -3.77 15.42
N GLU A 82 0.68 -3.19 15.60
CA GLU A 82 0.48 -1.74 15.56
C GLU A 82 0.06 -1.18 16.93
N ASN A 83 0.17 0.14 17.09
CA ASN A 83 -0.27 0.84 18.30
C ASN A 83 -1.60 1.53 18.02
N ARG A 84 -2.66 1.12 18.72
CA ARG A 84 -3.98 1.76 18.64
C ARG A 84 -3.95 3.15 19.26
N ILE A 85 -4.94 3.97 18.91
CA ILE A 85 -5.12 5.33 19.45
C ILE A 85 -5.18 5.32 20.98
N ILE A 86 -5.78 4.28 21.57
CA ILE A 86 -5.92 4.08 23.02
C ILE A 86 -4.63 3.57 23.71
N GLU A 87 -3.49 3.65 23.03
CA GLU A 87 -2.16 3.31 23.57
C GLU A 87 -1.98 1.83 23.95
N ALA A 88 -2.77 0.94 23.33
CA ALA A 88 -2.62 -0.51 23.40
C ALA A 88 -2.21 -1.09 22.04
N LYS A 89 -1.56 -2.25 22.05
CA LYS A 89 -1.15 -2.94 20.82
C LYS A 89 -2.27 -3.82 20.26
N SER A 90 -2.32 -3.95 18.93
CA SER A 90 -3.06 -4.98 18.22
C SER A 90 -2.19 -5.60 17.13
N ARG A 91 -2.59 -6.77 16.62
CA ARG A 91 -1.91 -7.45 15.52
C ARG A 91 -2.91 -7.76 14.41
N GLY A 92 -2.52 -7.51 13.17
CA GLY A 92 -3.35 -7.74 11.99
C GLY A 92 -2.54 -8.26 10.80
N ILE A 93 -3.25 -8.94 9.90
CA ILE A 93 -2.77 -9.32 8.57
C ILE A 93 -3.47 -8.42 7.54
N TYR A 94 -2.72 -7.80 6.65
CA TYR A 94 -3.22 -6.79 5.71
C TYR A 94 -3.07 -7.27 4.27
N GLU A 95 -4.01 -6.89 3.41
CA GLU A 95 -3.93 -7.07 1.96
C GLU A 95 -4.09 -5.71 1.25
N ALA A 96 -3.14 -5.37 0.39
CA ALA A 96 -3.16 -4.13 -0.38
C ALA A 96 -2.49 -4.27 -1.76
N PRO A 97 -2.90 -5.24 -2.61
CA PRO A 97 -2.14 -5.62 -3.80
C PRO A 97 -1.92 -4.49 -4.80
N GLY A 98 -2.97 -3.75 -5.16
CA GLY A 98 -2.82 -2.65 -6.10
C GLY A 98 -2.05 -1.47 -5.50
N MET A 99 -2.28 -1.14 -4.21
CA MET A 99 -1.53 -0.05 -3.56
C MET A 99 -0.04 -0.38 -3.44
N ALA A 100 0.31 -1.64 -3.15
CA ALA A 100 1.69 -2.09 -3.12
C ALA A 100 2.35 -2.01 -4.50
N LEU A 101 1.66 -2.44 -5.57
CA LEU A 101 2.16 -2.31 -6.94
C LEU A 101 2.46 -0.84 -7.30
N LEU A 102 1.49 0.05 -7.04
CA LEU A 102 1.63 1.47 -7.34
C LEU A 102 2.71 2.14 -6.47
N HIS A 103 2.82 1.76 -5.20
CA HIS A 103 3.84 2.27 -4.29
C HIS A 103 5.25 1.90 -4.75
N ILE A 104 5.49 0.65 -5.18
CA ILE A 104 6.80 0.22 -5.73
C ILE A 104 7.20 1.09 -6.91
N ALA A 105 6.28 1.32 -7.85
CA ALA A 105 6.56 2.12 -9.03
C ALA A 105 6.79 3.61 -8.69
N TYR A 106 5.97 4.18 -7.81
CA TYR A 106 6.10 5.58 -7.37
C TYR A 106 7.42 5.82 -6.64
N GLU A 107 7.76 4.99 -5.66
CA GLU A 107 9.04 5.06 -4.93
C GLU A 107 10.23 4.95 -5.90
N ARG A 108 10.16 4.05 -6.87
CA ARG A 108 11.25 3.88 -7.84
C ARG A 108 11.45 5.13 -8.69
N LEU A 109 10.37 5.77 -9.14
CA LEU A 109 10.44 7.05 -9.86
C LEU A 109 11.02 8.15 -8.98
N LEU A 110 10.54 8.25 -7.74
CA LEU A 110 10.97 9.27 -6.77
C LEU A 110 12.49 9.22 -6.55
N THR A 111 13.07 8.03 -6.36
CA THR A 111 14.53 7.85 -6.22
C THR A 111 15.35 8.21 -7.46
N GLY A 112 14.71 8.29 -8.64
CA GLY A 112 15.36 8.66 -9.89
C GLY A 112 15.14 10.11 -10.31
N ILE A 113 14.29 10.86 -9.62
CA ILE A 113 13.86 12.22 -10.00
C ILE A 113 14.30 13.25 -8.96
N HIS A 114 14.06 12.98 -7.68
CA HIS A 114 14.26 13.95 -6.60
C HIS A 114 15.65 13.86 -5.98
N ASN A 115 16.11 14.97 -5.39
CA ASN A 115 17.36 15.00 -4.63
C ASN A 115 17.19 14.42 -3.21
N GLU A 116 18.29 14.22 -2.51
CA GLU A 116 18.33 13.57 -1.20
C GLU A 116 17.48 14.31 -0.14
N ASP A 117 17.59 15.64 -0.05
CA ASP A 117 16.85 16.46 0.93
C ASP A 117 15.33 16.38 0.71
N THR A 118 14.87 16.38 -0.55
CA THR A 118 13.45 16.22 -0.88
C THR A 118 12.96 14.83 -0.50
N ILE A 119 13.75 13.78 -0.76
CA ILE A 119 13.41 12.40 -0.40
C ILE A 119 13.35 12.23 1.13
N GLU A 120 14.29 12.83 1.88
CA GLU A 120 14.28 12.82 3.34
C GLU A 120 12.99 13.45 3.88
N GLN A 121 12.64 14.64 3.39
CA GLN A 121 11.41 15.33 3.78
C GLN A 121 10.16 14.54 3.41
N TYR A 122 10.12 13.95 2.21
CA TYR A 122 9.02 13.09 1.77
C TYR A 122 8.77 11.95 2.78
N HIS A 123 9.81 11.21 3.16
CA HIS A 123 9.66 10.11 4.11
C HIS A 123 9.33 10.58 5.53
N ALA A 124 9.92 11.69 5.99
CA ALA A 124 9.63 12.25 7.31
C ALA A 124 8.16 12.72 7.41
N HIS A 125 7.71 13.53 6.44
CA HIS A 125 6.33 14.01 6.37
C HIS A 125 5.34 12.88 6.15
N GLY A 126 5.66 11.90 5.29
CA GLY A 126 4.82 10.72 5.07
C GLY A 126 4.56 9.92 6.35
N ARG A 127 5.59 9.71 7.18
CA ARG A 127 5.43 9.03 8.48
C ARG A 127 4.55 9.83 9.45
N GLN A 128 4.75 11.14 9.53
CA GLN A 128 3.93 12.01 10.40
C GLN A 128 2.47 12.05 9.94
N LEU A 129 2.24 12.19 8.64
CA LEU A 129 0.92 12.20 8.04
C LEU A 129 0.21 10.85 8.20
N GLY A 130 0.93 9.73 8.07
CA GLY A 130 0.39 8.39 8.33
C GLY A 130 -0.15 8.23 9.76
N ARG A 131 0.55 8.78 10.77
CA ARG A 131 0.06 8.80 12.15
C ARG A 131 -1.20 9.65 12.30
N LEU A 132 -1.24 10.84 11.69
CA LEU A 132 -2.42 11.71 11.72
C LEU A 132 -3.64 11.04 11.05
N LEU A 133 -3.43 10.38 9.91
CA LEU A 133 -4.45 9.61 9.23
C LEU A 133 -5.01 8.50 10.14
N TYR A 134 -4.14 7.69 10.75
CA TYR A 134 -4.54 6.62 11.66
C TYR A 134 -5.32 7.13 12.87
N GLN A 135 -5.02 8.33 13.35
CA GLN A 135 -5.73 9.00 14.45
C GLN A 135 -7.05 9.65 14.04
N GLY A 136 -7.48 9.54 12.78
CA GLY A 136 -8.71 10.16 12.26
C GLY A 136 -8.58 11.66 11.98
N ARG A 137 -7.36 12.19 11.90
CA ARG A 137 -7.06 13.63 11.78
C ARG A 137 -6.75 14.08 10.35
N TRP A 138 -7.29 13.39 9.35
CA TRP A 138 -6.94 13.60 7.94
C TRP A 138 -7.26 14.99 7.38
N PHE A 139 -8.24 15.67 7.99
CA PHE A 139 -8.68 17.01 7.60
C PHE A 139 -8.29 18.11 8.59
N ASP A 140 -7.55 17.76 9.66
CA ASP A 140 -6.97 18.76 10.55
C ASP A 140 -5.91 19.58 9.81
N SER A 141 -5.73 20.85 10.18
CA SER A 141 -4.79 21.77 9.51
C SER A 141 -3.38 21.20 9.37
N GLN A 142 -2.86 20.55 10.41
CA GLN A 142 -1.54 19.93 10.39
C GLN A 142 -1.41 18.78 9.36
N ALA A 143 -2.48 18.02 9.11
CA ALA A 143 -2.48 16.98 8.07
C ALA A 143 -2.57 17.60 6.67
N LEU A 144 -3.40 18.65 6.51
CA LEU A 144 -3.51 19.39 5.25
C LEU A 144 -2.18 20.01 4.83
N MET A 145 -1.44 20.61 5.77
CA MET A 145 -0.12 21.20 5.49
C MET A 145 0.88 20.17 4.95
N LEU A 146 0.97 18.99 5.60
CA LEU A 146 1.86 17.93 5.14
C LEU A 146 1.42 17.36 3.79
N ARG A 147 0.12 17.11 3.63
CA ARG A 147 -0.43 16.53 2.40
C ARG A 147 -0.27 17.45 1.21
N ASP A 148 -0.56 18.75 1.37
CA ASP A 148 -0.40 19.73 0.29
C ASP A 148 1.06 19.82 -0.16
N SER A 149 1.99 19.80 0.80
CA SER A 149 3.43 19.75 0.48
C SER A 149 3.80 18.51 -0.33
N LEU A 150 3.32 17.34 0.08
CA LEU A 150 3.61 16.07 -0.58
C LEU A 150 2.95 15.96 -1.96
N GLN A 151 1.79 16.58 -2.18
CA GLN A 151 1.08 16.50 -3.46
C GLN A 151 1.55 17.51 -4.50
N ARG A 152 2.09 18.66 -4.07
CA ARG A 152 2.49 19.75 -4.98
C ARG A 152 3.97 19.71 -5.35
N TRP A 153 4.82 19.26 -4.43
CA TRP A 153 6.27 19.42 -4.55
C TRP A 153 7.02 18.10 -4.75
N VAL A 154 6.34 16.96 -4.56
CA VAL A 154 6.92 15.62 -4.70
C VAL A 154 6.16 14.83 -5.76
#